data_AF-A0A7S0GH48-F1
#
_entry.id   AF-A0A7S0GH48-F1
#
_cell.length_a   1.000
_cell.length_b   1.000
_cell.length_c   1.000
_cell.angle_alpha   90.00
_cell.angle_beta   90.00
_cell.angle_gamma   90.00
#
_symmetry.space_group_name_H-M   'P 1'
#
loop_
_entity.id
_entity.type
_entity.pdbx_description
1 polymer ?
#
loop_
_entity_poly.entity_id
_entity_poly.type
_entity_poly.pdbx_seq_one_letter_code
_entity_poly.pdbx_strand_id
1 'polypeptide(L)'
;LYTCKRTGRRLIRIMTLSMRVTDNPAEVYRGADLGVLAAVLIRSAIWDAAGSQKNDYDPESVKGNEGSSGRISTLQTSRDIAVDTCVEILSCYRLYTSAKKSPPAQLVLPESLQLLPLLILSLRKSSLLRPALAKGLGYAQSPSPTCDDRCFQQHYAMNVSPAVATLLVHPNVYCLTSMESSDGTMYTPSPVDMKNRSMGSSDEVDYEPYIRLPHPIHPSMSCLNDDGIHLIDDGFSLYLLVGNRVSGEKRNQLFATTNSNTSHNSDCLDISTTSDFGEKVGNIIHQLRTFHESRFTYAPLVVLSDSLDSTVHSHTPTENAIESSSNNSYEGILLNLLVDDPTSHEKGYVDFLCSLHRQIRNKVMSETYAETHGGF
;
A
#
# COMPACT_ATOMS: atom_id res chain seq x y z
N LEU A 1 23.96 -11.77 20.12
CA LEU A 1 25.32 -11.37 20.57
C LEU A 1 25.88 -10.40 19.54
N TYR A 2 26.29 -9.20 19.94
CA TYR A 2 26.84 -8.20 19.03
C TYR A 2 27.88 -7.34 19.73
N THR A 3 28.70 -6.63 18.96
CA THR A 3 29.60 -5.61 19.51
C THR A 3 28.97 -4.25 19.28
N CYS A 4 28.77 -3.46 20.33
CA CYS A 4 28.26 -2.10 20.18
C CYS A 4 29.31 -1.25 19.47
N LYS A 5 29.04 -0.83 18.23
CA LYS A 5 29.98 -0.06 17.40
C LYS A 5 30.47 1.23 18.08
N ARG A 6 29.59 1.91 18.83
CA ARG A 6 29.92 3.18 19.52
C ARG A 6 30.78 2.98 20.77
N THR A 7 30.64 1.86 21.48
CA THR A 7 31.27 1.66 22.80
C THR A 7 32.31 0.53 22.83
N GLY A 8 32.43 -0.27 21.78
CA GLY A 8 33.32 -1.44 21.71
C GLY A 8 32.90 -2.61 22.60
N ARG A 9 31.84 -2.47 23.40
CA ARG A 9 31.39 -3.51 24.35
C ARG A 9 30.75 -4.68 23.63
N ARG A 10 31.12 -5.90 24.03
CA ARG A 10 30.42 -7.12 23.62
C ARG A 10 29.15 -7.26 24.45
N LEU A 11 28.00 -7.27 23.78
CA LEU A 11 26.68 -7.26 24.39
C LEU A 11 25.84 -8.45 23.90
N ILE A 12 24.95 -8.91 24.77
CA ILE A 12 23.93 -9.90 24.44
C ILE A 12 22.58 -9.21 24.58
N ARG A 13 21.79 -9.20 23.50
CA ARG A 13 20.36 -8.85 23.53
C ARG A 13 19.58 -10.15 23.57
N ILE A 14 18.74 -10.31 24.58
CA ILE A 14 17.85 -11.47 24.75
C ILE A 14 16.43 -10.97 24.52
N MET A 15 15.67 -11.65 23.68
CA MET A 15 14.25 -11.42 23.46
C MET A 15 13.55 -12.73 23.81
N THR A 16 12.81 -12.73 24.91
CA THR A 16 12.07 -13.91 25.38
C THR A 16 10.60 -13.70 25.05
N LEU A 17 10.05 -14.55 24.19
CA LEU A 17 8.64 -14.55 23.81
C LEU A 17 7.98 -15.81 24.34
N SER A 18 6.82 -15.67 24.98
CA SER A 18 5.95 -16.79 25.36
C SER A 18 4.68 -16.71 24.53
N MET A 19 4.34 -17.81 23.85
CA MET A 19 3.14 -17.90 23.02
C MET A 19 2.20 -18.94 23.61
N ARG A 20 0.90 -18.66 23.56
CA ARG A 20 -0.13 -19.64 23.93
C ARG A 20 -0.23 -20.71 22.86
N VAL A 21 -0.22 -21.96 23.27
CA VAL A 21 -0.47 -23.12 22.40
C VAL A 21 -1.95 -23.48 22.49
N THR A 22 -2.54 -23.89 21.38
CA THR A 22 -3.95 -24.30 21.30
C THR A 22 -4.14 -25.34 20.20
N ASP A 23 -5.03 -26.30 20.46
CA ASP A 23 -5.46 -27.30 19.48
C ASP A 23 -6.70 -26.82 18.70
N ASN A 24 -7.28 -25.68 19.10
CA ASN A 24 -8.45 -25.11 18.45
C ASN A 24 -8.03 -24.15 17.32
N PRO A 25 -8.27 -24.48 16.05
CA PRO A 25 -7.90 -23.63 14.93
C PRO A 25 -8.55 -22.25 15.00
N ALA A 26 -9.76 -22.11 15.56
CA ALA A 26 -10.42 -20.81 15.70
C ALA A 26 -9.66 -19.85 16.61
N GLU A 27 -8.97 -20.36 17.65
CA GLU A 27 -8.11 -19.54 18.51
C GLU A 27 -6.84 -19.09 17.78
N VAL A 28 -6.30 -19.93 16.88
CA VAL A 28 -5.15 -19.57 16.03
C VAL A 28 -5.49 -18.38 15.13
N TYR A 29 -6.64 -18.43 14.45
CA TYR A 29 -7.09 -17.30 13.61
C TYR A 29 -7.33 -16.04 14.44
N ARG A 30 -7.92 -16.15 15.64
CA ARG A 30 -8.14 -14.99 16.52
C ARG A 30 -6.83 -14.33 16.95
N GLY A 31 -5.77 -15.11 17.15
CA GLY A 31 -4.44 -14.62 17.51
C GLY A 31 -3.58 -14.15 16.33
N ALA A 32 -4.08 -14.24 15.10
CA ALA A 32 -3.32 -13.84 13.91
C ALA A 32 -3.16 -12.31 13.82
N ASP A 33 -1.94 -11.85 13.59
CA ASP A 33 -1.62 -10.44 13.36
C ASP A 33 -1.47 -10.18 11.86
N LEU A 34 -2.32 -9.31 11.32
CA LEU A 34 -2.32 -8.97 9.90
C LEU A 34 -1.04 -8.27 9.45
N GLY A 35 -0.45 -7.39 10.27
CA GLY A 35 0.77 -6.66 9.92
C GLY A 35 1.98 -7.59 9.83
N VAL A 36 2.06 -8.56 10.74
CA VAL A 36 3.10 -9.62 10.70
C VAL A 36 2.89 -10.50 9.47
N LEU A 37 1.65 -10.94 9.23
CA LEU A 37 1.33 -11.75 8.06
C LEU A 37 1.65 -10.99 6.76
N ALA A 38 1.33 -9.70 6.69
CA ALA A 38 1.65 -8.84 5.56
C ALA A 38 3.16 -8.77 5.30
N ALA A 39 3.96 -8.53 6.34
CA ALA A 39 5.42 -8.49 6.22
C ALA A 39 5.98 -9.84 5.68
N VAL A 40 5.48 -10.96 6.19
CA VAL A 40 5.90 -12.30 5.75
C VAL A 40 5.50 -12.56 4.30
N LEU A 41 4.25 -12.29 3.93
CA LEU A 41 3.73 -12.52 2.57
C LEU A 41 4.43 -11.65 1.54
N ILE A 42 4.69 -10.37 1.84
CA ILE A 42 5.44 -9.46 0.97
C ILE A 42 6.85 -10.01 0.71
N ARG A 43 7.56 -10.41 1.77
CA ARG A 43 8.92 -10.97 1.66
C ARG A 43 8.94 -12.28 0.87
N SER A 44 7.98 -13.17 1.13
CA SER A 44 7.83 -14.43 0.39
C SER A 44 7.59 -14.16 -1.10
N ALA A 45 6.66 -13.27 -1.43
CA ALA A 45 6.36 -12.97 -2.82
C ALA A 45 7.55 -12.36 -3.56
N ILE A 46 8.37 -11.52 -2.91
CA ILE A 46 9.61 -10.99 -3.49
C ILE A 46 10.64 -12.09 -3.70
N TRP A 47 10.79 -12.98 -2.71
CA TRP A 47 11.68 -14.14 -2.81
C TRP A 47 11.30 -15.06 -3.99
N ASP A 48 10.01 -15.33 -4.16
CA ASP A 48 9.48 -16.15 -5.26
C ASP A 48 9.68 -15.45 -6.61
N ALA A 49 9.49 -14.13 -6.65
CA ALA A 49 9.72 -13.31 -7.85
C ALA A 49 11.19 -13.31 -8.29
N ALA A 50 12.14 -13.38 -7.35
CA ALA A 50 13.57 -13.48 -7.61
C ALA A 50 13.98 -14.84 -8.24
N GLY A 51 13.06 -15.81 -8.31
CA GLY A 51 13.31 -17.11 -8.95
C GLY A 51 14.03 -18.13 -8.07
N SER A 52 14.15 -17.88 -6.76
CA SER A 52 14.83 -18.77 -5.81
C SER A 52 14.17 -20.16 -5.65
N GLN A 53 12.94 -20.36 -6.14
CA GLN A 53 12.28 -21.67 -6.18
C GLN A 53 12.73 -22.57 -7.35
N LYS A 54 13.56 -22.10 -8.30
CA LYS A 54 13.96 -22.86 -9.49
C LYS A 54 15.10 -23.88 -9.29
N ASN A 55 15.09 -24.64 -8.19
CA ASN A 55 15.93 -25.84 -8.09
C ASN A 55 15.19 -27.16 -8.42
N ASP A 56 13.86 -27.14 -8.61
CA ASP A 56 13.05 -28.32 -9.00
C ASP A 56 12.37 -28.16 -10.38
N TYR A 57 13.00 -27.47 -11.33
CA TYR A 57 12.47 -27.35 -12.69
C TYR A 57 12.64 -28.66 -13.46
N ASP A 58 11.55 -29.41 -13.61
CA ASP A 58 11.43 -30.55 -14.54
C ASP A 58 11.24 -30.04 -15.99
N PRO A 59 12.23 -30.22 -16.88
CA PRO A 59 12.18 -29.73 -18.25
C PRO A 59 11.12 -30.42 -19.14
N GLU A 60 10.44 -31.48 -18.69
CA GLU A 60 9.47 -32.20 -19.52
C GLU A 60 8.03 -31.63 -19.49
N SER A 61 7.70 -30.75 -18.54
CA SER A 61 6.34 -30.20 -18.38
C SER A 61 5.94 -29.14 -19.42
N VAL A 62 6.83 -28.77 -20.35
CA VAL A 62 6.62 -27.70 -21.37
C VAL A 62 6.56 -28.27 -22.80
N LYS A 63 6.12 -29.51 -22.98
CA LYS A 63 5.74 -30.04 -24.31
C LYS A 63 4.27 -29.80 -24.59
N GLY A 64 3.91 -28.53 -24.80
CA GLY A 64 2.56 -28.13 -25.19
C GLY A 64 2.52 -26.67 -25.63
N ASN A 65 2.41 -26.47 -26.94
CA ASN A 65 2.28 -25.19 -27.67
C ASN A 65 3.58 -24.43 -27.97
N GLU A 66 4.27 -24.92 -29.00
CA GLU A 66 5.20 -24.12 -29.82
C GLU A 66 4.41 -23.08 -30.61
N GLY A 67 4.30 -21.88 -30.04
CA GLY A 67 3.76 -20.68 -30.68
C GLY A 67 3.85 -19.52 -29.70
N SER A 68 4.84 -18.64 -29.87
CA SER A 68 5.20 -17.53 -28.95
C SER A 68 5.62 -17.98 -27.54
N SER A 69 6.82 -18.59 -27.45
CA SER A 69 7.66 -18.84 -26.27
C SER A 69 7.09 -18.41 -24.90
N GLY A 70 6.18 -19.24 -24.37
CA GLY A 70 5.47 -19.07 -23.10
C GLY A 70 6.34 -19.30 -21.87
N ARG A 71 7.32 -18.42 -21.64
CA ARG A 71 8.01 -18.35 -20.35
C ARG A 71 7.11 -17.58 -19.39
N ILE A 72 6.39 -18.28 -18.52
CA ILE A 72 5.66 -17.63 -17.42
C ILE A 72 6.67 -16.77 -16.66
N SER A 73 6.41 -15.46 -16.59
CA SER A 73 7.26 -14.53 -15.87
C SER A 73 7.32 -14.95 -14.40
N THR A 74 8.50 -14.94 -13.78
CA THR A 74 8.65 -15.27 -12.35
C THR A 74 7.79 -14.35 -11.47
N LEU A 75 7.53 -13.12 -11.94
CA LEU A 75 6.58 -12.19 -11.32
C LEU A 75 5.14 -12.71 -11.39
N GLN A 76 4.73 -13.27 -12.53
CA GLN A 76 3.39 -13.82 -12.67
C GLN A 76 3.19 -15.02 -11.73
N THR A 77 4.17 -15.92 -11.68
CA THR A 77 4.16 -17.05 -10.73
C THR A 77 4.05 -16.57 -9.28
N SER A 78 4.85 -15.57 -8.87
CA SER A 78 4.78 -14.99 -7.52
C SER A 78 3.41 -14.39 -7.19
N ARG A 79 2.79 -13.67 -8.14
CA ARG A 79 1.43 -13.12 -7.97
C ARG A 79 0.38 -14.19 -7.77
N ASP A 80 0.53 -15.32 -8.44
CA ASP A 80 -0.40 -16.44 -8.37
C ASP A 80 -0.21 -17.22 -7.05
N ILE A 81 1.04 -17.48 -6.65
CA ILE A 81 1.39 -18.04 -5.33
C ILE A 81 0.81 -17.19 -4.19
N ALA A 82 0.88 -15.86 -4.27
CA ALA A 82 0.31 -14.98 -3.26
C ALA A 82 -1.22 -15.14 -3.13
N VAL A 83 -1.93 -15.34 -4.26
CA VAL A 83 -3.38 -15.62 -4.25
C VAL A 83 -3.65 -17.01 -3.72
N ASP A 84 -2.91 -18.01 -4.17
CA ASP A 84 -3.06 -19.40 -3.73
C ASP A 84 -2.85 -19.54 -2.22
N THR A 85 -1.89 -18.80 -1.66
CA THR A 85 -1.66 -18.72 -0.22
C THR A 85 -2.85 -18.11 0.51
N CYS A 86 -3.47 -17.06 -0.05
CA CYS A 86 -4.69 -16.46 0.50
C CYS A 86 -5.87 -17.44 0.45
N VAL A 87 -6.03 -18.15 -0.68
CA VAL A 87 -7.04 -19.19 -0.85
C VAL A 87 -6.85 -20.28 0.18
N GLU A 88 -5.63 -20.77 0.39
CA GLU A 88 -5.27 -21.79 1.38
C GLU A 88 -5.65 -21.37 2.81
N ILE A 89 -5.22 -20.17 3.22
CA ILE A 89 -5.51 -19.64 4.57
C ILE A 89 -7.02 -19.59 4.80
N LEU A 90 -7.79 -19.14 3.80
CA LEU A 90 -9.24 -18.97 3.91
C LEU A 90 -10.02 -20.28 3.73
N SER A 91 -9.53 -21.23 2.92
CA SER A 91 -10.13 -22.58 2.80
C SER A 91 -9.93 -23.36 4.10
N CYS A 92 -8.73 -23.30 4.70
CA CYS A 92 -8.47 -23.88 6.01
C CYS A 92 -9.39 -23.28 7.08
N TYR A 93 -9.58 -21.95 7.09
CA TYR A 93 -10.52 -21.31 8.00
C TYR A 93 -11.94 -21.85 7.80
N ARG A 94 -12.36 -21.99 6.54
CA ARG A 94 -13.69 -22.50 6.19
C ARG A 94 -13.89 -23.96 6.61
N LEU A 95 -12.88 -24.81 6.47
CA LEU A 95 -12.98 -26.25 6.75
C LEU A 95 -12.84 -26.60 8.23
N TYR A 96 -11.91 -25.96 8.92
CA TYR A 96 -11.51 -26.40 10.27
C TYR A 96 -12.13 -25.59 11.40
N THR A 97 -12.94 -24.56 11.10
CA THR A 97 -13.63 -23.76 12.13
C THR A 97 -15.15 -23.89 12.06
N SER A 98 -15.86 -23.18 12.95
CA SER A 98 -17.32 -23.09 12.92
C SER A 98 -17.87 -22.52 11.60
N ALA A 99 -17.04 -21.85 10.79
CA ALA A 99 -17.40 -21.36 9.47
C ALA A 99 -17.84 -22.48 8.50
N LYS A 100 -17.45 -23.74 8.72
CA LYS A 100 -17.89 -24.89 7.90
C LYS A 100 -19.42 -25.02 7.84
N LYS A 101 -20.11 -24.62 8.91
CA LYS A 101 -21.58 -24.69 9.03
C LYS A 101 -22.32 -23.58 8.28
N SER A 102 -21.63 -22.52 7.88
CA SER A 102 -22.25 -21.41 7.16
C SER A 102 -22.67 -21.83 5.75
N PRO A 103 -23.62 -21.10 5.12
CA PRO A 103 -24.02 -21.37 3.74
C PRO A 103 -22.83 -21.32 2.76
N PRO A 104 -22.72 -22.24 1.79
CA PRO A 104 -21.58 -22.30 0.86
C PRO A 104 -21.53 -21.13 -0.13
N ALA A 105 -22.63 -20.38 -0.28
CA ALA A 105 -22.68 -19.17 -1.09
C ALA A 105 -22.10 -17.94 -0.36
N GLN A 106 -21.87 -18.03 0.95
CA GLN A 106 -21.36 -16.92 1.76
C GLN A 106 -19.84 -17.04 1.95
N LEU A 107 -19.13 -16.00 1.54
CA LEU A 107 -17.72 -15.80 1.90
C LEU A 107 -17.65 -15.40 3.38
N VAL A 108 -17.03 -16.25 4.20
CA VAL A 108 -16.84 -16.01 5.63
C VAL A 108 -15.36 -15.82 5.88
N LEU A 109 -15.00 -14.64 6.40
CA LEU A 109 -13.62 -14.28 6.72
C LEU A 109 -13.41 -14.29 8.24
N PRO A 110 -12.22 -14.62 8.73
CA PRO A 110 -11.86 -14.38 10.12
C PRO A 110 -11.70 -12.87 10.37
N GLU A 111 -12.17 -12.40 11.53
CA GLU A 111 -12.16 -10.99 11.89
C GLU A 111 -10.75 -10.36 11.83
N SER A 112 -9.75 -11.08 12.35
CA SER A 112 -8.33 -10.67 12.35
C SER A 112 -7.72 -10.53 10.95
N LEU A 113 -8.23 -11.27 9.95
CA LEU A 113 -7.71 -11.27 8.57
C LEU A 113 -8.75 -10.81 7.56
N GLN A 114 -9.74 -10.02 7.97
CA GLN A 114 -10.77 -9.51 7.05
C GLN A 114 -10.18 -8.68 5.90
N LEU A 115 -9.02 -8.04 6.12
CA LEU A 115 -8.31 -7.25 5.12
C LEU A 115 -7.25 -8.05 4.35
N LEU A 116 -7.05 -9.34 4.64
CA LEU A 116 -6.07 -10.17 3.92
C LEU A 116 -6.35 -10.22 2.40
N PRO A 117 -7.59 -10.41 1.92
CA PRO A 117 -7.87 -10.35 0.49
C PRO A 117 -7.50 -9.00 -0.14
N LEU A 118 -7.76 -7.90 0.57
CA LEU A 118 -7.42 -6.55 0.10
C LEU A 118 -5.91 -6.39 -0.01
N LEU A 119 -5.18 -6.79 1.04
CA LEU A 119 -3.72 -6.76 1.07
C LEU A 119 -3.09 -7.52 -0.11
N ILE A 120 -3.59 -8.72 -0.43
CA ILE A 120 -3.09 -9.54 -1.55
C ILE A 120 -3.37 -8.88 -2.90
N LEU A 121 -4.55 -8.29 -3.06
CA LEU A 121 -4.88 -7.53 -4.26
C LEU A 121 -3.94 -6.32 -4.41
N SER A 122 -3.73 -5.57 -3.32
CA SER A 122 -2.85 -4.40 -3.29
C SER A 122 -1.39 -4.79 -3.55
N LEU A 123 -0.91 -5.90 -3.00
CA LEU A 123 0.42 -6.45 -3.31
C LEU A 123 0.56 -6.79 -4.80
N ARG A 124 -0.49 -7.34 -5.43
CA ARG A 124 -0.51 -7.56 -6.88
C ARG A 124 -0.52 -6.25 -7.67
N LYS A 125 -1.14 -5.20 -7.18
CA LYS A 125 -1.14 -3.88 -7.86
C LYS A 125 0.10 -3.04 -7.56
N SER A 126 0.85 -3.37 -6.50
CA SER A 126 2.06 -2.68 -6.11
C SER A 126 3.18 -2.84 -7.14
N SER A 127 4.03 -1.82 -7.25
CA SER A 127 5.26 -1.83 -8.05
C SER A 127 6.24 -2.95 -7.67
N LEU A 128 6.06 -3.57 -6.50
CA LEU A 128 6.77 -4.79 -6.10
C LEU A 128 6.54 -5.95 -7.09
N LEU A 129 5.29 -6.22 -7.48
CA LEU A 129 4.90 -7.41 -8.26
C LEU A 129 4.13 -7.11 -9.56
N ARG A 130 3.62 -5.88 -9.76
CA ARG A 130 2.88 -5.54 -10.99
C ARG A 130 3.74 -5.68 -12.24
N PRO A 131 3.22 -6.13 -13.39
CA PRO A 131 3.97 -6.11 -14.63
C PRO A 131 4.42 -4.69 -14.99
N ALA A 132 5.59 -4.59 -15.60
CA ALA A 132 6.04 -3.33 -16.21
C ALA A 132 5.13 -2.99 -17.39
N LEU A 133 4.42 -1.87 -17.32
CA LEU A 133 3.57 -1.40 -18.42
C LEU A 133 4.37 -0.48 -19.34
N ALA A 134 4.34 -0.75 -20.64
CA ALA A 134 4.76 0.21 -21.65
C ALA A 134 3.61 1.22 -21.84
N LYS A 135 3.83 2.51 -21.53
CA LYS A 135 2.81 3.54 -21.79
C LYS A 135 2.78 3.90 -23.29
N GLY A 136 1.65 3.64 -23.97
CA GLY A 136 1.29 4.22 -25.27
C GLY A 136 2.10 3.78 -26.51
N LEU A 137 1.57 4.04 -27.71
CA LEU A 137 2.29 3.87 -28.98
C LEU A 137 3.38 4.94 -29.11
N GLY A 138 4.64 4.62 -28.79
CA GLY A 138 5.79 5.48 -29.04
C GLY A 138 7.11 4.94 -28.49
N TYR A 139 8.21 5.15 -29.21
CA TYR A 139 9.55 4.57 -28.94
C TYR A 139 10.29 5.14 -27.72
N ALA A 140 9.69 6.05 -26.92
CA ALA A 140 10.42 6.93 -26.01
C ALA A 140 9.92 6.97 -24.54
N GLN A 141 9.11 6.02 -24.07
CA GLN A 141 8.69 6.00 -22.67
C GLN A 141 9.23 4.77 -21.91
N SER A 142 9.86 5.02 -20.76
CA SER A 142 10.39 3.98 -19.87
C SER A 142 9.26 3.14 -19.28
N PRO A 143 9.42 1.81 -19.19
CA PRO A 143 8.45 0.94 -18.53
C PRO A 143 8.28 1.34 -17.06
N SER A 144 7.03 1.31 -16.56
CA SER A 144 6.73 1.60 -15.16
C SER A 144 6.18 0.37 -14.44
N PRO A 145 6.74 -0.03 -13.28
CA PRO A 145 7.93 0.55 -12.66
C PRO A 145 9.19 0.16 -13.46
N THR A 146 10.23 0.99 -13.38
CA THR A 146 11.53 0.65 -13.99
C THR A 146 12.18 -0.51 -13.25
N CYS A 147 13.21 -1.12 -13.85
CA CYS A 147 13.98 -2.18 -13.20
C CYS A 147 14.63 -1.67 -11.90
N ASP A 148 15.20 -0.47 -11.93
CA ASP A 148 15.87 0.14 -10.79
C ASP A 148 14.87 0.51 -9.69
N ASP A 149 13.73 1.11 -10.03
CA ASP A 149 12.67 1.43 -9.06
C ASP A 149 12.17 0.17 -8.35
N ARG A 150 11.92 -0.91 -9.11
CA ARG A 150 11.47 -2.17 -8.53
C ARG A 150 12.55 -2.77 -7.63
N CYS A 151 13.79 -2.82 -8.08
CA CYS A 151 14.90 -3.36 -7.31
C CYS A 151 15.08 -2.60 -5.99
N PHE A 152 15.03 -1.26 -6.05
CA PHE A 152 15.05 -0.38 -4.89
C PHE A 152 13.92 -0.71 -3.91
N GLN A 153 12.67 -0.75 -4.39
CA GLN A 153 11.53 -1.01 -3.52
C GLN A 153 11.54 -2.43 -2.94
N GLN A 154 11.88 -3.43 -3.73
CA GLN A 154 12.00 -4.82 -3.28
C GLN A 154 13.09 -4.99 -2.22
N HIS A 155 14.24 -4.30 -2.37
CA HIS A 155 15.31 -4.33 -1.37
C HIS A 155 14.84 -3.88 0.02
N TYR A 156 14.09 -2.79 0.08
CA TYR A 156 13.52 -2.30 1.34
C TYR A 156 12.37 -3.16 1.85
N ALA A 157 11.49 -3.60 0.94
CA ALA A 157 10.38 -4.49 1.26
C ALA A 157 10.84 -5.81 1.89
N MET A 158 12.02 -6.33 1.51
CA MET A 158 12.60 -7.53 2.13
C MET A 158 12.90 -7.36 3.62
N ASN A 159 13.04 -6.13 4.10
CA ASN A 159 13.34 -5.80 5.50
C ASN A 159 12.15 -5.15 6.23
N VAL A 160 10.97 -5.07 5.60
CA VAL A 160 9.83 -4.28 6.08
C VAL A 160 9.36 -4.69 7.48
N SER A 161 9.15 -3.74 8.38
CA SER A 161 8.58 -4.00 9.70
C SER A 161 7.08 -4.30 9.59
N PRO A 162 6.49 -5.17 10.44
CA PRO A 162 5.05 -5.37 10.53
C PRO A 162 4.23 -4.07 10.62
N ALA A 163 4.78 -3.03 11.27
CA ALA A 163 4.12 -1.74 11.46
C ALA A 163 3.89 -0.94 10.17
N VAL A 164 4.68 -1.17 9.12
CA VAL A 164 4.62 -0.45 7.82
C VAL A 164 4.34 -1.37 6.64
N ALA A 165 4.23 -2.68 6.87
CA ALA A 165 4.04 -3.66 5.80
C ALA A 165 2.77 -3.41 4.97
N THR A 166 1.67 -3.06 5.63
CA THR A 166 0.42 -2.71 4.95
C THR A 166 0.56 -1.44 4.12
N LEU A 167 1.20 -0.40 4.67
CA LEU A 167 1.41 0.89 4.00
C LEU A 167 2.17 0.74 2.68
N LEU A 168 3.11 -0.20 2.62
CA LEU A 168 3.95 -0.46 1.46
C LEU A 168 3.17 -0.95 0.22
N VAL A 169 2.01 -1.56 0.44
CA VAL A 169 1.17 -2.12 -0.63
C VAL A 169 -0.16 -1.39 -0.76
N HIS A 170 -0.69 -0.86 0.33
CA HIS A 170 -1.94 -0.10 0.38
C HIS A 170 -1.65 1.30 0.94
N PRO A 171 -1.58 2.33 0.07
CA PRO A 171 -1.22 3.68 0.49
C PRO A 171 -2.33 4.34 1.29
N ASN A 172 -1.93 5.19 2.24
CA ASN A 172 -2.86 6.01 2.99
C ASN A 172 -3.15 7.31 2.23
N VAL A 173 -4.42 7.66 2.09
CA VAL A 173 -4.85 8.94 1.49
C VAL A 173 -5.50 9.80 2.56
N TYR A 174 -5.11 11.06 2.67
CA TYR A 174 -5.67 12.01 3.62
C TYR A 174 -6.31 13.17 2.86
N CYS A 175 -7.59 13.46 3.11
CA CYS A 175 -8.23 14.67 2.60
C CYS A 175 -7.87 15.85 3.50
N LEU A 176 -7.02 16.75 3.02
CA LEU A 176 -6.58 17.92 3.78
C LEU A 176 -7.62 19.05 3.74
N THR A 177 -8.52 19.04 2.75
CA THR A 177 -9.54 20.11 2.62
C THR A 177 -10.65 20.01 3.65
N SER A 178 -10.95 18.79 4.11
CA SER A 178 -11.99 18.50 5.09
C SER A 178 -11.41 18.06 6.43
N MET A 179 -10.20 18.54 6.77
CA MET A 179 -9.55 18.21 8.05
C MET A 179 -10.26 18.89 9.22
N GLU A 180 -10.28 18.22 10.38
CA GLU A 180 -10.85 18.79 11.60
C GLU A 180 -9.93 19.91 12.12
N SER A 181 -10.47 20.84 12.92
CA SER A 181 -9.69 21.94 13.48
C SER A 181 -8.52 21.48 14.36
N SER A 182 -8.62 20.28 14.94
CA SER A 182 -7.59 19.63 15.74
C SER A 182 -6.54 18.88 14.93
N ASP A 183 -6.79 18.57 13.66
CA ASP A 183 -5.83 17.86 12.83
C ASP A 183 -4.63 18.77 12.50
N GLY A 184 -3.43 18.20 12.45
CA GLY A 184 -2.18 18.93 12.27
C GLY A 184 -1.73 19.74 13.50
N THR A 185 -2.39 19.56 14.65
CA THR A 185 -1.98 20.16 15.94
C THR A 185 -1.46 19.10 16.91
N MET A 186 -0.64 19.53 17.87
CA MET A 186 -0.09 18.66 18.90
C MET A 186 -1.18 18.18 19.85
N TYR A 187 -1.26 16.87 20.05
CA TYR A 187 -2.17 16.22 20.98
C TYR A 187 -1.38 15.44 22.04
N THR A 188 -1.71 15.68 23.31
CA THR A 188 -1.19 14.90 24.44
C THR A 188 -2.33 14.04 24.98
N PRO A 189 -2.23 12.70 24.90
CA PRO A 189 -3.26 11.82 25.46
C PRO A 189 -3.45 12.07 26.95
N SER A 190 -4.70 12.32 27.37
CA SER A 190 -5.07 12.35 28.78
C SER A 190 -5.59 10.98 29.23
N PRO A 191 -5.29 10.53 30.46
CA PRO A 191 -5.84 9.30 31.03
C PRO A 191 -7.38 9.23 31.02
N VAL A 192 -8.06 10.39 30.94
CA VAL A 192 -9.53 10.48 30.93
C VAL A 192 -10.12 10.06 29.59
N ASP A 193 -9.43 10.31 28.48
CA ASP A 193 -9.92 9.99 27.13
C ASP A 193 -9.89 8.49 26.83
N MET A 194 -9.13 7.71 27.61
CA MET A 194 -8.99 6.25 27.46
C MET A 194 -9.96 5.43 28.31
N LYS A 195 -10.83 6.05 29.13
CA LYS A 195 -11.84 5.35 29.95
C LYS A 195 -12.84 4.51 29.14
N ASN A 196 -12.93 4.73 27.82
CA ASN A 196 -13.74 3.93 26.91
C ASN A 196 -13.00 2.69 26.34
N ARG A 197 -11.73 2.42 26.68
CA ARG A 197 -10.96 1.31 26.08
C ARG A 197 -10.33 0.29 27.03
N SER A 198 -10.20 0.51 28.33
CA SER A 198 -9.85 -0.57 29.26
C SER A 198 -10.06 -0.20 30.72
N MET A 199 -10.53 -1.17 31.51
CA MET A 199 -10.65 -1.12 32.96
C MET A 199 -9.35 -1.64 33.57
N GLY A 200 -8.52 -0.78 34.17
CA GLY A 200 -7.34 -1.22 34.92
C GLY A 200 -6.36 -0.09 35.25
N SER A 201 -6.10 0.08 36.55
CA SER A 201 -5.04 0.86 37.23
C SER A 201 -4.58 2.18 36.62
N SER A 202 -4.84 3.26 37.37
CA SER A 202 -4.28 4.61 37.22
C SER A 202 -2.77 4.65 37.54
N ASP A 203 -1.95 4.06 36.67
CA ASP A 203 -0.54 4.42 36.61
C ASP A 203 -0.42 5.66 35.70
N GLU A 204 0.23 6.73 36.20
CA GLU A 204 0.59 7.91 35.40
C GLU A 204 1.58 7.48 34.32
N VAL A 205 1.06 7.03 33.18
CA VAL A 205 1.85 6.82 31.97
C VAL A 205 2.00 8.18 31.30
N ASP A 206 3.21 8.74 31.34
CA ASP A 206 3.57 9.93 30.56
C ASP A 206 3.49 9.56 29.07
N TYR A 207 2.42 9.96 28.40
CA TYR A 207 2.27 9.77 26.96
C TYR A 207 3.06 10.84 26.22
N GLU A 208 3.89 10.42 25.25
CA GLU A 208 4.56 11.37 24.38
C GLU A 208 3.52 12.12 23.51
N PRO A 209 3.63 13.45 23.41
CA PRO A 209 2.74 14.23 22.57
C PRO A 209 3.02 13.91 21.10
N TYR A 210 1.96 13.83 20.29
CA TYR A 210 2.07 13.57 18.85
C TYR A 210 1.16 14.50 18.05
N ILE A 211 1.50 14.73 16.78
CA ILE A 211 0.65 15.51 15.88
C ILE A 211 -0.53 14.65 15.43
N ARG A 212 -1.75 15.13 15.67
CA ARG A 212 -2.96 14.41 15.25
C ARG A 212 -3.07 14.40 13.72
N LEU A 213 -3.21 13.21 13.14
CA LEU A 213 -3.41 13.03 11.69
C LEU A 213 -4.90 12.98 11.35
N PRO A 214 -5.32 13.50 10.18
CA PRO A 214 -6.66 13.26 9.65
C PRO A 214 -6.93 11.77 9.47
N HIS A 215 -8.20 11.36 9.47
CA HIS A 215 -8.57 9.99 9.16
C HIS A 215 -8.27 9.66 7.69
N PRO A 216 -7.63 8.51 7.40
CA PRO A 216 -7.37 8.11 6.03
C PRO A 216 -8.67 7.74 5.32
N ILE A 217 -8.76 8.10 4.03
CA ILE A 217 -9.81 7.71 3.10
C ILE A 217 -9.29 6.60 2.17
N HIS A 218 -10.20 5.97 1.42
CA HIS A 218 -9.84 4.93 0.47
C HIS A 218 -8.94 5.46 -0.66
N PRO A 219 -7.89 4.72 -1.07
CA PRO A 219 -7.09 5.02 -2.26
C PRO A 219 -7.85 4.65 -3.53
N SER A 220 -8.92 5.40 -3.81
CA SER A 220 -9.74 5.32 -5.02
C SER A 220 -9.98 6.71 -5.59
N MET A 221 -10.04 6.81 -6.92
CA MET A 221 -10.40 8.01 -7.66
C MET A 221 -11.75 8.58 -7.21
N SER A 222 -12.69 7.72 -6.80
CA SER A 222 -14.00 8.13 -6.31
C SER A 222 -13.96 8.97 -5.03
N CYS A 223 -12.85 8.90 -4.28
CA CYS A 223 -12.63 9.65 -3.05
C CYS A 223 -11.81 10.93 -3.27
N LEU A 224 -11.30 11.17 -4.48
CA LEU A 224 -10.51 12.34 -4.82
C LEU A 224 -11.38 13.39 -5.52
N ASN A 225 -11.57 14.54 -4.87
CA ASN A 225 -12.33 15.65 -5.44
C ASN A 225 -11.44 16.67 -6.16
N ASP A 226 -11.92 17.19 -7.28
CA ASP A 226 -11.25 18.25 -8.07
C ASP A 226 -11.05 19.57 -7.32
N ASP A 227 -11.88 19.85 -6.33
CA ASP A 227 -11.81 21.03 -5.46
C ASP A 227 -11.06 20.76 -4.14
N GLY A 228 -10.53 19.55 -3.99
CA GLY A 228 -9.83 19.10 -2.80
C GLY A 228 -8.31 19.07 -2.94
N ILE A 229 -7.65 19.10 -1.79
CA ILE A 229 -6.22 18.89 -1.60
C ILE A 229 -6.07 17.58 -0.82
N HIS A 230 -5.30 16.65 -1.37
CA HIS A 230 -5.12 15.31 -0.81
C HIS A 230 -3.64 15.00 -0.62
N LEU A 231 -3.32 14.30 0.45
CA LEU A 231 -1.97 13.81 0.73
C LEU A 231 -1.97 12.29 0.67
N ILE A 232 -1.14 11.71 -0.19
CA ILE A 232 -1.00 10.26 -0.35
C ILE A 232 0.36 9.84 0.17
N ASP A 233 0.39 8.80 0.99
CA ASP A 233 1.59 8.20 1.53
C ASP A 233 1.66 6.72 1.11
N ASP A 234 2.65 6.39 0.29
CA ASP A 234 2.87 5.01 -0.20
C ASP A 234 3.99 4.28 0.56
N GLY A 235 4.48 4.89 1.65
CA GLY A 235 5.61 4.39 2.43
C GLY A 235 6.98 4.83 1.91
N PHE A 236 7.11 5.18 0.63
CA PHE A 236 8.36 5.65 0.02
C PHE A 236 8.38 7.18 -0.18
N SER A 237 7.29 7.75 -0.68
CA SER A 237 7.12 9.15 -1.01
C SER A 237 5.78 9.67 -0.50
N LEU A 238 5.72 10.98 -0.29
CA LEU A 238 4.48 11.70 0.00
C LEU A 238 4.06 12.44 -1.27
N TYR A 239 2.84 12.23 -1.72
CA TYR A 239 2.28 12.92 -2.89
C TYR A 239 1.22 13.91 -2.43
N LEU A 240 1.45 15.20 -2.70
CA LEU A 240 0.50 16.27 -2.42
C LEU A 240 -0.27 16.59 -3.70
N LEU A 241 -1.48 16.06 -3.79
CA LEU A 241 -2.38 16.29 -4.91
C LEU A 241 -3.20 17.57 -4.66
N VAL A 242 -3.07 18.54 -5.57
CA VAL A 242 -3.85 19.77 -5.54
C VAL A 242 -4.84 19.75 -6.70
N GLY A 243 -6.13 19.59 -6.39
CA GLY A 243 -7.17 19.54 -7.40
C GLY A 243 -7.27 20.82 -8.25
N ASN A 244 -7.76 20.68 -9.48
CA ASN A 244 -7.78 21.77 -10.45
C ASN A 244 -8.68 22.94 -10.02
N ARG A 245 -9.78 22.65 -9.31
CA ARG A 245 -10.79 23.61 -8.88
C ARG A 245 -10.54 24.20 -7.50
N VAL A 246 -9.39 23.91 -6.87
CA VAL A 246 -9.01 24.51 -5.57
C VAL A 246 -8.89 26.03 -5.72
N SER A 247 -9.56 26.79 -4.86
CA SER A 247 -9.52 28.26 -4.87
C SER A 247 -8.09 28.81 -4.74
N GLY A 248 -7.78 29.92 -5.42
CA GLY A 248 -6.47 30.59 -5.32
C GLY A 248 -6.09 30.98 -3.88
N GLU A 249 -7.07 31.33 -3.04
CA GLU A 249 -6.85 31.62 -1.62
C GLU A 249 -6.29 30.41 -0.86
N LYS A 250 -6.92 29.24 -0.96
CA LYS A 250 -6.41 28.00 -0.35
C LYS A 250 -5.03 27.59 -0.90
N ARG A 251 -4.77 27.82 -2.19
CA ARG A 251 -3.44 27.59 -2.78
C ARG A 251 -2.37 28.51 -2.16
N ASN A 252 -2.68 29.79 -1.96
CA ASN A 252 -1.79 30.75 -1.31
C ASN A 252 -1.62 30.49 0.19
N GLN A 253 -2.62 29.90 0.84
CA GLN A 253 -2.47 29.42 2.22
C GLN A 253 -1.56 28.19 2.27
N LEU A 254 -1.67 27.25 1.32
CA LEU A 254 -0.87 26.03 1.29
C LEU A 254 0.61 26.29 0.96
N PHE A 255 0.88 27.09 -0.07
CA PHE A 255 2.24 27.34 -0.57
C PHE A 255 2.71 28.73 -0.20
N ALA A 256 3.99 28.86 0.18
CA ALA A 256 4.61 30.17 0.34
C ALA A 256 4.72 30.83 -1.04
N THR A 257 3.84 31.78 -1.37
CA THR A 257 3.91 32.50 -2.64
C THR A 257 5.13 33.41 -2.62
N THR A 258 6.24 32.99 -3.22
CA THR A 258 7.36 33.88 -3.52
C THR A 258 6.95 34.78 -4.68
N ASN A 259 6.58 36.02 -4.36
CA ASN A 259 6.56 37.10 -5.35
C ASN A 259 7.99 37.36 -5.82
N SER A 260 8.53 36.57 -6.74
CA SER A 260 9.80 36.88 -7.38
C SER A 260 9.76 36.53 -8.86
N ASN A 261 9.88 37.59 -9.67
CA ASN A 261 10.09 37.60 -11.12
C ASN A 261 11.40 36.91 -11.56
N THR A 262 11.69 35.71 -11.07
CA THR A 262 12.89 34.95 -11.45
C THR A 262 12.48 33.64 -12.06
N SER A 263 12.45 33.69 -13.38
CA SER A 263 12.24 32.59 -14.29
C SER A 263 13.25 31.45 -14.12
N HIS A 264 12.75 30.25 -14.39
CA HIS A 264 13.44 29.05 -14.87
C HIS A 264 13.97 28.05 -13.82
N ASN A 265 13.40 26.83 -13.97
CA ASN A 265 13.76 25.53 -13.40
C ASN A 265 13.25 25.23 -11.99
N SER A 266 12.21 24.37 -11.97
CA SER A 266 11.70 23.63 -10.81
C SER A 266 11.39 24.52 -9.61
N ASP A 267 10.22 25.16 -9.66
CA ASP A 267 9.61 25.86 -8.53
C ASP A 267 9.59 24.94 -7.30
N CYS A 268 10.48 25.21 -6.33
CA CYS A 268 10.41 24.60 -5.02
C CYS A 268 9.18 25.19 -4.33
N LEU A 269 8.03 24.55 -4.52
CA LEU A 269 6.79 24.89 -3.85
C LEU A 269 6.91 24.49 -2.37
N ASP A 270 7.51 25.38 -1.59
CA ASP A 270 7.61 25.21 -0.15
C ASP A 270 6.24 25.38 0.50
N ILE A 271 5.94 24.51 1.46
CA ILE A 271 4.73 24.60 2.26
C ILE A 271 4.82 25.87 3.11
N SER A 272 3.75 26.67 3.09
CA SER A 272 3.69 27.92 3.84
C SER A 272 3.75 27.65 5.34
N THR A 273 4.65 28.33 6.04
CA THR A 273 4.73 28.33 7.51
C THR A 273 4.01 29.51 8.15
N THR A 274 3.44 30.41 7.34
CA THR A 274 2.81 31.65 7.81
C THR A 274 1.29 31.53 7.93
N SER A 275 0.68 30.55 7.26
CA SER A 275 -0.75 30.28 7.34
C SER A 275 -1.03 29.11 8.28
N ASP A 276 -2.15 29.17 9.03
CA ASP A 276 -2.59 28.07 9.91
C ASP A 276 -2.75 26.76 9.14
N PHE A 277 -3.30 26.83 7.91
CA PHE A 277 -3.48 25.67 7.06
C PHE A 277 -2.15 25.06 6.61
N GLY A 278 -1.22 25.90 6.14
CA GLY A 278 0.11 25.47 5.70
C GLY A 278 0.94 24.89 6.85
N GLU A 279 0.89 25.51 8.04
CA GLU A 279 1.55 25.00 9.24
C GLU A 279 1.02 23.61 9.64
N LYS A 280 -0.31 23.44 9.66
CA LYS A 280 -0.93 22.13 9.95
C LYS A 280 -0.55 21.07 8.93
N VAL A 281 -0.54 21.41 7.63
CA VAL A 281 -0.09 20.49 6.57
C VAL A 281 1.39 20.14 6.73
N GLY A 282 2.23 21.13 7.05
CA GLY A 282 3.65 20.93 7.36
C GLY A 282 3.87 20.00 8.55
N ASN A 283 3.08 20.18 9.61
CA ASN A 283 3.08 19.32 10.80
C ASN A 283 2.66 17.89 10.46
N ILE A 284 1.59 17.71 9.68
CA ILE A 284 1.15 16.38 9.21
C ILE A 284 2.26 15.69 8.41
N ILE A 285 2.88 16.39 7.46
CA ILE A 285 3.99 15.86 6.65
C ILE A 285 5.18 15.48 7.53
N HIS A 286 5.53 16.33 8.50
CA HIS A 286 6.59 16.05 9.46
C HIS A 286 6.28 14.80 10.27
N GLN A 287 5.05 14.69 10.80
CA GLN A 287 4.60 13.55 11.57
C GLN A 287 4.66 12.25 10.75
N LEU A 288 4.22 12.24 9.50
CA LEU A 288 4.27 11.04 8.64
C LEU A 288 5.71 10.56 8.40
N ARG A 289 6.68 11.48 8.39
CA ARG A 289 8.11 11.18 8.26
C ARG A 289 8.72 10.65 9.56
N THR A 290 8.26 11.08 10.73
CA THR A 290 8.80 10.70 12.04
C THR A 290 8.11 9.48 12.67
N PHE A 291 6.80 9.32 12.43
CA PHE A 291 5.95 8.34 13.11
C PHE A 291 6.36 6.88 12.84
N HIS A 292 6.95 6.63 11.68
CA HIS A 292 7.44 5.31 11.33
C HIS A 292 8.95 5.28 11.52
N GLU A 293 9.43 5.02 12.75
CA GLU A 293 10.85 4.74 13.01
C GLU A 293 11.42 3.62 12.11
N SER A 294 10.52 2.77 11.59
CA SER A 294 10.85 1.71 10.64
C SER A 294 10.84 2.13 9.16
N ARG A 295 10.63 3.40 8.81
CA ARG A 295 10.84 3.89 7.44
C ARG A 295 12.31 3.82 7.12
N PHE A 296 12.61 3.31 5.94
CA PHE A 296 14.00 3.14 5.50
C PHE A 296 14.60 4.43 4.95
N THR A 297 13.76 5.32 4.44
CA THR A 297 14.16 6.54 3.74
C THR A 297 13.33 7.72 4.21
N TYR A 298 13.93 8.89 4.13
CA TYR A 298 13.18 10.14 4.22
C TYR A 298 12.21 10.22 3.04
N ALA A 299 10.91 10.32 3.29
CA ALA A 299 9.91 10.36 2.24
C ALA A 299 9.92 11.74 1.52
N PRO A 300 10.34 11.82 0.25
CA PRO A 300 10.29 13.07 -0.50
C PRO A 300 8.84 13.50 -0.70
N LEU A 301 8.61 14.81 -0.73
CA LEU A 301 7.30 15.37 -1.05
C LEU A 301 7.27 15.66 -2.56
N VAL A 302 6.29 15.09 -3.25
CA VAL A 302 6.04 15.31 -4.68
C VAL A 302 4.71 16.04 -4.81
N VAL A 303 4.74 17.28 -5.32
CA VAL A 303 3.53 18.06 -5.55
C VAL A 303 2.97 17.71 -6.94
N LEU A 304 1.71 17.29 -6.98
CA LEU A 304 0.99 16.96 -8.21
C LEU A 304 -0.11 18.00 -8.44
N SER A 305 -0.01 18.78 -9.50
CA SER A 305 -1.01 19.80 -9.89
C SER A 305 -1.05 19.94 -11.41
N ASP A 306 -2.22 19.75 -12.01
CA ASP A 306 -2.43 19.75 -13.47
C ASP A 306 -2.18 21.14 -14.10
N SER A 307 -2.43 22.22 -13.35
CA SER A 307 -2.32 23.58 -13.88
C SER A 307 -0.89 24.05 -14.17
N LEU A 308 0.14 23.38 -13.65
CA LEU A 308 1.54 23.82 -13.76
C LEU A 308 2.20 23.49 -15.11
N ASP A 309 1.67 22.52 -15.87
CA ASP A 309 2.22 22.15 -17.19
C ASP A 309 1.60 22.93 -18.37
N SER A 310 0.56 23.72 -18.11
CA SER A 310 -0.18 24.45 -19.17
C SER A 310 0.49 25.74 -19.66
N THR A 311 1.57 26.21 -19.04
CA THR A 311 2.18 27.53 -19.33
C THR A 311 3.33 27.51 -20.34
N VAL A 312 3.74 26.35 -20.89
CA VAL A 312 4.94 26.27 -21.75
C VAL A 312 4.66 26.42 -23.26
N HIS A 313 3.40 26.41 -23.73
CA HIS A 313 3.13 26.48 -25.18
C HIS A 313 2.09 27.55 -25.56
N SER A 314 2.40 28.82 -25.30
CA SER A 314 1.68 29.93 -25.95
C SER A 314 2.27 30.24 -27.33
N HIS A 315 1.95 29.43 -28.35
CA HIS A 315 1.95 29.91 -29.74
C HIS A 315 0.87 29.19 -30.58
N THR A 316 -0.17 29.98 -30.89
CA THR A 316 -1.19 29.83 -31.96
C THR A 316 -2.10 28.58 -31.95
N PRO A 317 -3.44 28.74 -31.89
CA PRO A 317 -4.37 27.64 -32.03
C PRO A 317 -4.55 27.33 -33.52
N THR A 318 -4.09 26.17 -33.97
CA THR A 318 -4.57 25.57 -35.22
C THR A 318 -5.61 24.50 -34.88
N GLU A 319 -6.78 24.62 -35.49
CA GLU A 319 -8.05 23.91 -35.19
C GLU A 319 -8.05 22.38 -35.40
N ASN A 320 -6.91 21.69 -35.41
CA ASN A 320 -6.85 20.23 -35.64
C ASN A 320 -6.03 19.45 -34.60
N ALA A 321 -5.86 19.97 -33.38
CA ALA A 321 -5.27 19.23 -32.26
C ALA A 321 -6.36 18.71 -31.31
N ILE A 322 -7.13 17.71 -31.76
CA ILE A 322 -8.03 16.94 -30.91
C ILE A 322 -7.20 15.83 -30.25
N GLU A 323 -7.09 15.89 -28.92
CA GLU A 323 -6.76 14.78 -28.00
C GLU A 323 -5.32 14.24 -27.87
N SER A 324 -4.28 15.07 -28.02
CA SER A 324 -2.93 14.60 -27.69
C SER A 324 -1.97 15.71 -27.28
N SER A 325 -2.03 16.17 -26.03
CA SER A 325 -0.97 17.00 -25.45
C SER A 325 -0.94 16.88 -23.91
N SER A 326 0.24 16.58 -23.37
CA SER A 326 0.71 16.81 -21.99
C SER A 326 0.06 16.14 -20.75
N ASN A 327 -1.15 15.60 -20.75
CA ASN A 327 -1.77 15.11 -19.49
C ASN A 327 -1.32 13.72 -18.97
N ASN A 328 -0.39 13.03 -19.65
CA ASN A 328 -0.17 11.59 -19.45
C ASN A 328 0.84 11.16 -18.36
N SER A 329 1.60 12.07 -17.74
CA SER A 329 2.60 11.70 -16.72
C SER A 329 1.96 11.56 -15.33
N TYR A 330 1.25 12.60 -14.87
CA TYR A 330 0.64 12.69 -13.54
C TYR A 330 -0.45 11.63 -13.33
N GLU A 331 -1.34 11.47 -14.31
CA GLU A 331 -2.49 10.57 -14.22
C GLU A 331 -2.00 9.13 -14.09
N GLY A 332 -0.95 8.77 -14.82
CA GLY A 332 -0.37 7.43 -14.70
C GLY A 332 0.35 7.18 -13.38
N ILE A 333 0.91 8.19 -12.71
CA ILE A 333 1.44 8.04 -11.34
C ILE A 333 0.27 7.84 -10.38
N LEU A 334 -0.74 8.70 -10.47
CA LEU A 334 -1.93 8.68 -9.62
C LEU A 334 -2.68 7.34 -9.70
N LEU A 335 -2.93 6.82 -10.90
CA LEU A 335 -3.60 5.53 -11.10
C LEU A 335 -2.82 4.34 -10.52
N ASN A 336 -1.50 4.43 -10.37
CA ASN A 336 -0.72 3.39 -9.70
C ASN A 336 -0.80 3.46 -8.18
N LEU A 337 -1.11 4.63 -7.61
CA LEU A 337 -1.27 4.83 -6.18
C LEU A 337 -2.67 4.41 -5.70
N LEU A 338 -3.68 4.49 -6.57
CA LEU A 338 -5.07 4.22 -6.20
C LEU A 338 -5.42 2.74 -6.36
N VAL A 339 -4.91 1.93 -5.43
CA VAL A 339 -4.95 0.46 -5.49
C VAL A 339 -6.36 -0.13 -5.35
N ASP A 340 -7.35 0.62 -4.88
CA ASP A 340 -8.73 0.12 -4.78
C ASP A 340 -9.41 0.07 -6.16
N ASP A 341 -8.95 0.90 -7.12
CA ASP A 341 -9.51 0.98 -8.47
C ASP A 341 -9.01 -0.14 -9.40
N PRO A 342 -9.81 -0.57 -10.39
CA PRO A 342 -9.36 -1.54 -11.38
C PRO A 342 -8.22 -0.96 -12.23
N THR A 343 -7.26 -1.82 -12.58
CA THR A 343 -6.16 -1.46 -13.49
C THR A 343 -6.22 -2.30 -14.76
N SER A 344 -5.41 -1.98 -15.77
CA SER A 344 -5.35 -2.74 -17.03
C SER A 344 -5.02 -4.23 -16.85
N HIS A 345 -4.38 -4.61 -15.76
CA HIS A 345 -3.85 -5.95 -15.50
C HIS A 345 -4.44 -6.60 -14.24
N GLU A 346 -5.31 -5.90 -13.50
CA GLU A 346 -5.87 -6.42 -12.26
C GLU A 346 -7.29 -5.90 -12.00
N LYS A 347 -8.11 -6.76 -11.40
CA LYS A 347 -9.53 -6.49 -11.19
C LYS A 347 -9.78 -5.47 -10.08
N GLY A 348 -11.00 -4.92 -10.05
CA GLY A 348 -11.51 -4.22 -8.87
C GLY A 348 -11.64 -5.16 -7.68
N TYR A 349 -11.69 -4.61 -6.46
CA TYR A 349 -11.73 -5.42 -5.24
C TYR A 349 -12.92 -6.38 -5.16
N VAL A 350 -14.10 -5.93 -5.56
CA VAL A 350 -15.33 -6.75 -5.56
C VAL A 350 -15.21 -7.96 -6.51
N ASP A 351 -14.71 -7.74 -7.72
CA ASP A 351 -14.50 -8.80 -8.71
C ASP A 351 -13.40 -9.78 -8.27
N PHE A 352 -12.36 -9.26 -7.61
CA PHE A 352 -11.31 -10.08 -7.01
C PHE A 352 -11.90 -10.98 -5.91
N LEU A 353 -12.72 -10.45 -5.01
CA LEU A 353 -13.40 -11.25 -3.97
C LEU A 353 -14.30 -12.33 -4.57
N CYS A 354 -15.03 -12.04 -5.64
CA CYS A 354 -15.86 -13.03 -6.33
C CYS A 354 -15.01 -14.18 -6.90
N SER A 355 -13.88 -13.83 -7.54
CA SER A 355 -12.92 -14.80 -8.07
C SER A 355 -12.28 -15.65 -6.96
N LEU A 356 -11.84 -15.00 -5.88
CA LEU A 356 -11.25 -15.64 -4.71
C LEU A 356 -12.24 -16.62 -4.06
N HIS A 357 -13.49 -16.19 -3.86
CA HIS A 357 -14.53 -17.03 -3.30
C HIS A 357 -14.82 -18.27 -4.15
N ARG A 358 -14.80 -18.15 -5.48
CA ARG A 358 -14.93 -19.32 -6.38
C ARG A 358 -13.78 -20.31 -6.18
N GLN A 359 -12.55 -19.84 -6.05
CA GLN A 359 -11.38 -20.70 -5.83
C GLN A 359 -11.44 -21.39 -4.47
N ILE A 360 -11.79 -20.66 -3.40
CA ILE A 360 -12.00 -21.23 -2.06
C ILE A 360 -13.05 -22.34 -2.11
N ARG A 361 -14.19 -22.10 -2.77
CA ARG A 361 -15.26 -23.11 -2.90
C ARG A 361 -14.76 -24.38 -3.62
N ASN A 362 -14.05 -24.23 -4.73
CA ASN A 362 -13.50 -25.36 -5.46
C ASN A 362 -12.55 -26.20 -4.58
N LYS A 363 -11.68 -25.53 -3.82
CA LYS A 363 -10.72 -26.18 -2.93
C LYS A 363 -11.39 -26.89 -1.75
N VAL A 364 -12.35 -26.23 -1.10
CA VAL A 364 -13.17 -26.81 -0.03
C VAL A 364 -13.92 -28.06 -0.54
N MET A 365 -14.46 -28.01 -1.76
CA MET A 365 -15.12 -29.15 -2.39
C MET A 365 -14.15 -30.29 -2.67
N SER A 366 -12.95 -30.02 -3.18
CA SER A 366 -11.94 -31.06 -3.45
C SER A 366 -11.44 -31.72 -2.17
N GLU A 367 -11.20 -30.96 -1.10
CA GLU A 367 -10.76 -31.51 0.18
C GLU A 367 -11.85 -32.34 0.86
N THR A 368 -13.11 -31.88 0.81
CA THR A 368 -14.25 -32.67 1.33
C THR A 368 -14.43 -33.98 0.55
N TYR A 369 -14.19 -33.96 -0.77
CA TYR A 369 -14.23 -35.17 -1.59
C TYR A 369 -13.09 -36.14 -1.24
N ALA A 370 -11.88 -35.63 -1.01
CA ALA A 370 -10.73 -36.42 -0.57
C ALA A 370 -10.95 -37.03 0.83
N GLU A 371 -11.54 -36.31 1.78
CA GLU A 371 -11.89 -36.84 3.10
C GLU A 371 -12.91 -38.00 3.01
N THR A 372 -13.85 -37.90 2.08
CA THR A 372 -14.94 -38.89 1.93
C THR A 372 -14.56 -40.11 1.10
N HIS A 373 -13.60 -39.99 0.17
CA HIS A 373 -13.25 -41.06 -0.78
C HIS A 373 -11.76 -41.47 -0.76
N GLY A 374 -10.90 -40.74 -0.04
CA GLY A 374 -9.45 -40.94 0.03
C GLY A 374 -8.96 -41.72 1.25
N GLY A 375 -9.87 -42.24 2.08
CA GLY A 375 -9.53 -43.21 3.12
C GLY A 375 -9.34 -44.60 2.52
N PHE A 376 -8.12 -44.92 2.09
CA PHE A 376 -7.64 -46.29 1.89
C PHE A 376 -6.40 -46.53 2.75
#